data_AF-A0A6A8A260-F1
#
_entry.id   AF-A0A6A8A260-F1
#
_cell.length_a   1.000
_cell.length_b   1.000
_cell.length_c   1.000
_cell.angle_alpha   90.00
_cell.angle_beta   90.00
_cell.angle_gamma   90.00
#
_symmetry.space_group_name_H-M   'P 1'
#
loop_
_entity.id
_entity.type
_entity.pdbx_description
1 polymer ?
#
loop_
_entity_poly.entity_id
_entity_poly.type
_entity_poly.pdbx_seq_one_letter_code
_entity_poly.pdbx_strand_id
1 'polypeptide(L)'
;MRRYPSGRIFPRAFRGVGIEFTWKQDTKWARLAVQNLILINLSDDQFSALFSFVFNVGRKNFKTSKILRLLNPGETNFAAGQFGRWTKARDRILQGLVAWRACEEMLFKSQLGLSSEFDEADASHWEQPLAPAP
;
A
#
# COMPACT_ATOMS: atom_id res chain seq x y z
N MET A 1 12.38 -10.84 -24.82
CA MET A 1 12.56 -11.12 -23.38
C MET A 1 12.90 -9.80 -22.70
N ARG A 2 11.95 -9.10 -22.06
CA ARG A 2 12.22 -7.78 -21.47
C ARG A 2 12.32 -7.93 -19.96
N ARG A 3 13.50 -7.62 -19.40
CA ARG A 3 13.70 -7.51 -17.96
C ARG A 3 13.26 -6.12 -17.52
N TYR A 4 12.48 -6.06 -16.46
CA TYR A 4 12.13 -4.83 -15.76
C TYR A 4 12.74 -4.87 -14.34
N PRO A 5 12.96 -3.71 -13.69
CA PRO A 5 14.05 -3.50 -12.73
C PRO A 5 13.88 -4.15 -11.34
N SER A 6 12.93 -5.06 -11.17
CA SER A 6 12.63 -5.69 -9.87
C SER A 6 12.89 -7.21 -9.81
N GLY A 7 13.40 -7.83 -10.89
CA GLY A 7 13.94 -9.19 -10.86
C GLY A 7 12.96 -10.33 -10.55
N ARG A 8 11.65 -10.07 -10.45
CA ARG A 8 10.64 -11.13 -10.25
C ARG A 8 10.24 -11.75 -11.60
N ILE A 9 10.32 -13.08 -11.66
CA ILE A 9 9.89 -13.89 -12.81
C ILE A 9 8.41 -14.21 -12.61
N PHE A 10 7.54 -13.70 -13.48
CA PHE A 10 6.17 -14.19 -13.57
C PHE A 10 6.08 -15.34 -14.60
N PRO A 11 5.36 -16.44 -14.30
CA PRO A 11 5.14 -17.51 -15.25
C PRO A 11 4.36 -17.02 -16.48
N ARG A 12 4.69 -17.61 -17.64
CA ARG A 12 4.32 -17.25 -19.02
C ARG A 12 2.80 -17.25 -19.35
N ALA A 13 1.93 -17.35 -18.35
CA ALA A 13 0.49 -17.53 -18.53
C ALA A 13 -0.30 -16.25 -18.17
N PHE A 14 -0.04 -15.15 -18.86
CA PHE A 14 -0.94 -13.99 -18.84
C PHE A 14 -1.24 -13.57 -20.27
N ARG A 15 -2.19 -14.29 -20.87
CA ARG A 15 -2.87 -13.90 -22.10
C ARG A 15 -4.34 -13.74 -21.74
N GLY A 16 -4.83 -12.50 -21.62
CA GLY A 16 -6.27 -12.20 -21.73
C GLY A 16 -7.15 -12.21 -20.48
N VAL A 17 -6.61 -12.14 -19.25
CA VAL A 17 -7.45 -11.87 -18.06
C VAL A 17 -6.99 -10.55 -17.43
N GLY A 18 -7.90 -9.57 -17.38
CA GLY A 18 -7.61 -8.17 -17.06
C GLY A 18 -6.85 -7.95 -15.76
N ILE A 19 -5.94 -6.98 -15.80
CA ILE A 19 -5.07 -6.53 -14.70
C ILE A 19 -5.90 -6.16 -13.45
N GLU A 20 -7.09 -5.59 -13.63
CA GLU A 20 -8.06 -5.26 -12.57
C GLU A 20 -8.49 -6.48 -11.71
N PHE A 21 -8.71 -7.64 -12.32
CA PHE A 21 -9.19 -8.83 -11.60
C PHE A 21 -8.11 -9.44 -10.72
N THR A 22 -6.86 -9.36 -11.16
CA THR A 22 -5.71 -9.95 -10.46
C THR A 22 -5.35 -9.14 -9.21
N TRP A 23 -5.41 -7.81 -9.28
CA TRP A 23 -4.94 -6.95 -8.19
C TRP A 23 -5.87 -6.97 -6.98
N LYS A 24 -7.19 -7.05 -7.22
CA LYS A 24 -8.19 -7.24 -6.15
C LYS A 24 -7.99 -8.57 -5.42
N GLN A 25 -7.61 -9.64 -6.12
CA GLN A 25 -7.28 -10.92 -5.49
C GLN A 25 -5.96 -10.88 -4.73
N ASP A 26 -4.92 -10.28 -5.33
CA ASP A 26 -3.58 -10.18 -4.74
C ASP A 26 -3.56 -9.34 -3.45
N THR A 27 -4.49 -8.41 -3.30
CA THR A 27 -4.59 -7.50 -2.16
C THR A 27 -5.61 -7.94 -1.10
N LYS A 28 -6.47 -8.92 -1.43
CA LYS A 28 -7.56 -9.38 -0.57
C LYS A 28 -7.09 -9.81 0.82
N TRP A 29 -5.97 -10.54 0.89
CA TRP A 29 -5.43 -11.04 2.17
C TRP A 29 -5.01 -9.89 3.11
N ALA A 30 -4.48 -8.79 2.56
CA ALA A 30 -4.04 -7.64 3.35
C ALA A 30 -5.24 -6.85 3.87
N ARG A 31 -6.25 -6.63 3.02
CA ARG A 31 -7.53 -6.01 3.42
C ARG A 31 -8.20 -6.80 4.54
N LEU A 32 -8.31 -8.12 4.39
CA LEU A 32 -8.87 -9.00 5.42
C LEU A 32 -8.03 -9.00 6.70
N ALA A 33 -6.71 -8.90 6.60
CA ALA A 33 -5.86 -8.82 7.79
C ALA A 33 -6.13 -7.54 8.60
N VAL A 34 -6.32 -6.39 7.94
CA VAL A 34 -6.71 -5.13 8.58
C VAL A 34 -8.08 -5.27 9.23
N GLN A 35 -9.09 -5.74 8.48
CA GLN A 35 -10.47 -5.90 8.97
C GLN A 35 -10.58 -6.85 10.18
N ASN A 36 -9.80 -7.92 10.21
CA ASN A 36 -9.90 -8.93 11.27
C ASN A 36 -9.10 -8.59 12.54
N LEU A 37 -8.10 -7.72 12.45
CA LEU A 37 -7.21 -7.42 13.59
C LEU A 37 -7.61 -6.13 14.32
N ILE A 38 -8.31 -5.24 13.63
CA ILE A 38 -8.68 -3.93 14.15
C ILE A 38 -10.07 -3.99 14.76
N LEU A 39 -10.21 -3.43 15.96
CA LEU A 39 -11.44 -3.48 16.75
C LEU A 39 -12.25 -2.19 16.72
N ILE A 40 -11.70 -1.12 16.14
CA ILE A 40 -12.33 0.20 16.05
C ILE A 40 -12.77 0.50 14.62
N ASN A 41 -13.71 1.43 14.47
CA ASN A 41 -14.05 1.99 13.17
C ASN A 41 -12.91 2.87 12.67
N LEU A 42 -12.56 2.71 11.39
CA LEU A 42 -11.54 3.50 10.71
C LEU A 42 -12.19 4.36 9.62
N SER A 43 -11.59 5.52 9.33
CA SER A 43 -11.88 6.23 8.08
C SER A 43 -11.30 5.47 6.88
N ASP A 44 -11.79 5.79 5.68
CA ASP A 44 -11.28 5.19 4.43
C ASP A 44 -9.78 5.46 4.23
N ASP A 45 -9.31 6.64 4.62
CA ASP A 45 -7.89 7.00 4.57
C ASP A 45 -7.05 6.15 5.54
N GLN A 46 -7.52 6.00 6.78
CA GLN A 46 -6.85 5.17 7.78
C GLN A 46 -6.80 3.71 7.35
N PHE A 47 -7.91 3.21 6.80
CA PHE A 47 -7.99 1.86 6.25
C PHE A 47 -7.01 1.69 5.08
N SER A 48 -6.97 2.65 4.16
CA SER A 48 -6.11 2.61 2.97
C SER A 48 -4.63 2.66 3.33
N ALA A 49 -4.25 3.51 4.29
CA ALA A 49 -2.88 3.58 4.81
C ALA A 49 -2.45 2.26 5.47
N LEU A 50 -3.30 1.69 6.33
CA LEU A 50 -3.02 0.42 6.99
C LEU A 50 -3.00 -0.75 6.02
N PHE A 51 -3.87 -0.74 5.01
CA PHE A 51 -3.87 -1.72 3.94
C PHE A 51 -2.53 -1.73 3.18
N SER A 52 -2.06 -0.56 2.72
CA SER A 52 -0.75 -0.42 2.07
C SER A 52 0.37 -0.90 2.97
N PHE A 53 0.32 -0.51 4.26
CA PHE A 53 1.28 -0.92 5.26
C PHE A 53 1.35 -2.44 5.41
N VAL A 54 0.20 -3.08 5.65
CA VAL A 54 0.09 -4.53 5.83
C VAL A 54 0.49 -5.31 4.59
N PHE A 55 0.17 -4.80 3.40
CA PHE A 55 0.61 -5.42 2.15
C PHE A 55 2.14 -5.47 2.05
N ASN A 56 2.82 -4.41 2.50
CA ASN A 56 4.28 -4.34 2.49
C ASN A 56 4.94 -5.18 3.60
N VAL A 57 4.50 -5.05 4.85
CA VAL A 57 5.16 -5.68 6.00
C VAL A 57 4.67 -7.09 6.31
N GLY A 58 3.47 -7.44 5.84
CA GLY A 58 2.80 -8.72 6.09
C GLY A 58 2.00 -8.78 7.39
N ARG A 59 0.98 -9.66 7.41
CA ARG A 59 0.03 -9.83 8.53
C ARG A 59 0.70 -10.14 9.87
N LYS A 60 1.72 -11.02 9.88
CA LYS A 60 2.39 -11.44 11.13
C LYS A 60 3.06 -10.27 11.84
N ASN A 61 3.79 -9.45 11.08
CA ASN A 61 4.46 -8.26 11.59
C ASN A 61 3.46 -7.19 12.05
N PHE A 62 2.37 -7.01 11.31
CA PHE A 62 1.31 -6.09 11.74
C PHE A 62 0.64 -6.53 13.05
N LYS A 63 0.34 -7.82 13.22
CA LYS A 63 -0.30 -8.37 14.43
C LYS A 63 0.51 -8.09 15.71
N THR A 64 1.84 -8.09 15.63
CA THR A 64 2.72 -7.82 16.78
C THR A 64 3.20 -6.36 16.84
N SER A 65 2.76 -5.52 15.90
CA SER A 65 3.21 -4.13 15.79
C SER A 65 2.70 -3.26 16.95
N LYS A 66 3.48 -2.23 17.28
CA LYS A 66 3.03 -1.18 18.21
C LYS A 66 1.88 -0.34 17.62
N ILE A 67 1.77 -0.26 16.28
CA ILE A 67 0.64 0.37 15.59
C ILE A 67 -0.67 -0.28 16.03
N LEU A 68 -0.82 -1.59 15.88
CA LEU A 68 -2.06 -2.30 16.22
C LEU A 68 -2.38 -2.20 17.73
N ARG A 69 -1.36 -2.30 18.59
CA ARG A 69 -1.50 -2.18 20.05
C ARG A 69 -2.03 -0.81 20.50
N LEU A 70 -1.69 0.26 19.77
CA LEU A 70 -2.18 1.61 20.03
C LEU A 70 -3.53 1.86 19.34
N LEU A 71 -3.75 1.26 18.16
CA LEU A 71 -4.96 1.51 17.39
C LEU A 71 -6.22 0.92 18.05
N ASN A 72 -6.14 -0.32 18.55
CA ASN A 72 -7.30 -0.99 19.15
C ASN A 72 -7.88 -0.31 20.42
N PRO A 73 -7.09 0.34 21.30
CA PRO A 73 -7.65 1.18 22.36
C PRO A 73 -8.11 2.57 21.89
N GLY A 74 -8.02 2.90 20.59
CA GLY A 74 -8.44 4.19 20.05
C GLY A 74 -7.33 5.26 19.99
N GLU A 75 -6.07 4.92 20.30
CA GLU A 75 -4.93 5.84 20.32
C GLU A 75 -4.37 6.09 18.91
N THR A 76 -5.22 6.60 18.01
CA THR A 76 -4.92 6.79 16.58
C THR A 76 -3.74 7.73 16.35
N ASN A 77 -3.66 8.83 17.09
CA ASN A 77 -2.56 9.81 16.98
C ASN A 77 -1.20 9.18 17.32
N PHE A 78 -1.14 8.38 18.38
CA PHE A 78 0.08 7.68 18.77
C PHE A 78 0.42 6.54 17.80
N ALA A 79 -0.59 5.88 17.24
CA ALA A 79 -0.40 4.86 16.20
C ALA A 79 0.22 5.46 14.93
N ALA A 80 -0.21 6.65 14.52
CA ALA A 80 0.35 7.37 13.37
C ALA A 80 1.86 7.63 13.54
N GLY A 81 2.32 8.01 14.73
CA GLY A 81 3.74 8.21 15.00
C GLY A 81 4.60 6.93 14.97
N GLN A 82 4.01 5.74 14.78
CA GLN A 82 4.76 4.49 14.69
C GLN A 82 5.15 4.07 13.27
N PHE A 83 4.57 4.67 12.21
CA PHE A 83 4.88 4.30 10.82
C PHE A 83 6.37 4.47 10.49
N GLY A 84 6.99 5.58 10.90
CA GLY A 84 8.41 5.89 10.66
C GLY A 84 9.42 4.88 11.24
N ARG A 85 8.97 3.95 12.09
CA ARG A 85 9.83 2.88 12.63
C ARG A 85 9.99 1.71 11.66
N TRP A 86 9.16 1.62 10.63
CA TRP A 86 9.11 0.53 9.65
C TRP A 86 9.85 0.87 8.37
N THR A 87 11.11 1.30 8.51
CA THR A 87 11.93 1.83 7.41
C THR A 87 13.17 0.98 7.11
N LYS A 88 13.32 -0.16 7.80
CA LYS A 88 14.49 -1.02 7.72
C LYS A 88 14.20 -2.32 6.97
N ALA A 89 15.17 -2.76 6.18
CA ALA A 89 15.25 -4.12 5.65
C ALA A 89 16.69 -4.62 5.74
N ARG A 90 16.90 -5.86 6.21
CA ARG A 90 18.24 -6.45 6.44
C ARG A 90 19.16 -5.50 7.22
N ASP A 91 18.65 -4.93 8.31
CA ASP A 91 19.31 -3.99 9.22
C ASP A 91 19.77 -2.65 8.61
N ARG A 92 19.38 -2.36 7.37
CA ARG A 92 19.65 -1.08 6.70
C ARG A 92 18.39 -0.27 6.55
N ILE A 93 18.49 1.04 6.75
CA ILE A 93 17.41 1.99 6.44
C ILE A 93 17.34 2.12 4.93
N LEU A 94 16.14 1.95 4.36
CA LEU A 94 15.89 2.17 2.95
C LEU A 94 15.15 3.50 2.77
N GLN A 95 15.78 4.46 2.09
CA GLN A 95 15.22 5.79 1.84
C GLN A 95 13.83 5.72 1.18
N GLY A 96 13.63 4.77 0.24
CA GLY A 96 12.32 4.54 -0.37
C GLY A 96 11.24 4.13 0.63
N LEU A 97 11.59 3.34 1.66
CA LEU A 97 10.63 3.00 2.72
C LEU A 97 10.36 4.20 3.63
N VAL A 98 11.35 5.05 3.90
CA VAL A 98 11.16 6.29 4.69
C VAL A 98 10.11 7.18 4.02
N ALA A 99 10.28 7.48 2.73
CA ALA A 99 9.31 8.28 1.98
C ALA A 99 7.92 7.62 1.96
N TRP A 100 7.87 6.30 1.73
CA TRP A 100 6.60 5.59 1.68
C TRP A 100 5.88 5.58 3.04
N ARG A 101 6.60 5.37 4.15
CA ARG A 101 6.00 5.42 5.51
C ARG A 101 5.52 6.82 5.86
N ALA A 102 6.19 7.87 5.40
CA ALA A 102 5.73 9.26 5.58
C ALA A 102 4.41 9.51 4.84
N CYS A 103 4.28 9.06 3.59
CA CYS A 103 3.02 9.17 2.85
C CYS A 103 1.88 8.37 3.52
N GLU A 104 2.16 7.15 4.00
CA GLU A 104 1.16 6.36 4.75
C GLU A 104 0.74 7.04 6.04
N GLU A 105 1.68 7.65 6.77
CA GLU A 105 1.37 8.42 7.99
C GLU A 105 0.51 9.65 7.68
N MET A 106 0.84 10.39 6.63
CA MET A 106 0.06 11.55 6.19
C MET A 106 -1.34 11.14 5.74
N LEU A 107 -1.46 10.06 4.96
CA LEU A 107 -2.76 9.51 4.58
C LEU A 107 -3.55 9.07 5.82
N PHE A 108 -2.92 8.36 6.75
CA PHE A 108 -3.57 7.92 7.99
C PHE A 108 -4.10 9.09 8.84
N LYS A 109 -3.43 10.25 8.78
CA LYS A 109 -3.85 11.50 9.43
C LYS A 109 -4.86 12.31 8.61
N SER A 110 -5.31 11.82 7.44
CA SER A 110 -6.11 12.54 6.45
C SER A 110 -5.50 13.89 6.04
N GLN A 111 -4.17 13.93 5.99
CA GLN A 111 -3.38 15.10 5.57
C GLN A 111 -2.95 15.03 4.10
N LEU A 112 -3.18 13.89 3.44
CA LEU A 112 -3.12 13.83 1.99
C LEU A 112 -4.39 14.51 1.46
N GLY A 113 -4.26 15.76 1.04
CA GLY A 113 -5.29 16.38 0.21
C GLY A 113 -5.28 15.67 -1.15
N LEU A 114 -6.04 14.59 -1.27
CA LEU A 114 -6.42 14.09 -2.59
C LEU A 114 -7.36 15.14 -3.18
N SER A 115 -6.81 16.08 -3.95
CA SER A 115 -7.63 16.98 -4.74
C SER A 115 -8.53 16.11 -5.61
N SER A 116 -9.82 16.40 -5.62
CA SER A 116 -10.82 15.73 -6.46
C SER A 116 -10.65 16.03 -7.95
N GLU A 117 -9.46 16.43 -8.37
CA GLU A 117 -9.09 16.87 -9.72
C GLU A 117 -8.34 15.76 -10.46
N PHE A 118 -8.69 14.49 -10.20
CA PHE A 118 -8.40 13.44 -11.17
C PHE A 118 -9.49 13.50 -12.23
N ASP A 119 -9.31 14.40 -13.20
CA ASP A 119 -10.17 14.45 -14.38
C ASP A 119 -10.07 13.11 -15.12
N GLU A 120 -11.23 12.52 -15.43
CA GLU A 120 -11.35 11.28 -16.19
C GLU A 120 -10.62 11.34 -17.55
N ALA A 121 -10.33 12.56 -18.03
CA ALA A 121 -9.52 12.86 -19.21
C ALA A 121 -8.04 12.43 -19.08
N ASP A 122 -7.44 12.45 -17.90
CA ASP A 122 -6.04 12.04 -17.70
C ASP A 122 -5.87 10.51 -17.74
N ALA A 123 -6.96 9.76 -17.50
CA ALA A 123 -6.98 8.33 -17.70
C ALA A 123 -6.90 7.95 -19.20
N SER A 124 -7.40 8.79 -20.10
CA SER A 124 -7.28 8.53 -21.55
C SER A 124 -5.83 8.63 -22.06
N HIS A 125 -4.91 9.25 -21.30
CA HIS A 125 -3.49 9.34 -21.69
C HIS A 125 -2.76 7.99 -21.59
N TRP A 126 -3.17 7.08 -20.69
CA TRP A 126 -2.51 5.79 -20.50
C TRP A 126 -2.98 4.69 -21.46
N GLU A 127 -4.01 4.93 -22.27
CA GLU A 127 -4.49 4.01 -23.31
C GLU A 127 -3.70 4.10 -24.63
N GLN A 128 -2.73 5.02 -24.74
CA GLN A 128 -1.92 5.12 -25.95
C GLN A 128 -0.99 3.90 -26.08
N PRO A 129 -1.01 3.17 -27.22
CA PRO A 129 -0.08 2.08 -27.44
C PRO A 129 1.35 2.63 -27.39
N LEU A 130 2.16 2.10 -26.47
CA LEU A 130 3.59 2.39 -26.39
C LEU A 130 4.20 2.29 -27.79
N ALA A 131 4.69 3.41 -28.31
CA ALA A 131 5.38 3.44 -29.59
C ALA A 131 6.46 2.34 -29.60
N PRO A 132 6.61 1.59 -30.70
CA PRO A 132 7.64 0.57 -30.79
C PRO A 132 9.00 1.23 -30.53
N ALA A 133 9.74 0.67 -29.58
CA ALA A 133 11.08 1.15 -29.24
C ALA A 133 11.98 1.10 -30.48
N PRO A 134 12.92 2.06 -30.65
CA PRO A 134 13.82 2.11 -31.80
C PRO A 134 14.71 0.85 -31.90
#